data_AF-A0A0P0N5E4-F1
#
_entry.id   AF-A0A0P0N5E4-F1
#
_cell.length_a   1.000
_cell.length_b   1.000
_cell.length_c   1.000
_cell.angle_alpha   90.00
_cell.angle_beta   90.00
_cell.angle_gamma   90.00
#
_symmetry.space_group_name_H-M   'P 1'
#
loop_
_entity.id
_entity.type
_entity.pdbx_description
1 polymer ?
#
loop_
_entity_poly.entity_id
_entity_poly.type
_entity_poly.pdbx_seq_one_letter_code
_entity_poly.pdbx_strand_id
1 'polypeptide(L)'
;MRRIQGKTVPKNTATSSVKPWIKVRAKSNEVRRHGQYYELTKEGKRVTKEIKNLLEEIAGKCSDKGHKIAMLSALKPLHVYILFHLRKACSDYAKSIARVLRMPIEDIVLALDHLEQLGLVERVHGSAIKRTEAKLKLSYGVRKHHTYYKLSREGEMILRSMKQRNLFEKYLTLLTGCSKAGKLLLLLREAGHEHVVTIARILSMKVDETQCLIDKLIELGLIAETKPKVLKMKHRKAKPKKETRCLHKYYRLTRLGELITRYMRENKLIN
;
A
#
# COMPACT_ATOMS: atom_id res chain seq x y z
N MET A 1 35.98 -4.88 -27.80
CA MET A 1 35.22 -5.99 -27.18
C MET A 1 36.08 -7.24 -27.17
N ARG A 2 36.00 -8.09 -26.14
CA ARG A 2 36.77 -9.34 -26.07
C ARG A 2 35.83 -10.53 -26.25
N ARG A 3 36.14 -11.40 -27.21
CA ARG A 3 35.38 -12.63 -27.49
C ARG A 3 35.80 -13.70 -26.49
N ILE A 4 34.85 -14.28 -25.77
CA ILE A 4 35.08 -15.45 -24.91
C ILE A 4 34.58 -16.66 -25.70
N GLN A 5 35.44 -17.64 -25.95
CA GLN A 5 35.00 -18.96 -26.44
C GLN A 5 34.29 -19.69 -25.28
N GLY A 6 33.13 -20.26 -25.61
CA GLY A 6 32.12 -20.68 -24.65
C GLY A 6 32.64 -21.67 -23.61
N LYS A 7 32.37 -21.39 -22.34
CA LYS A 7 32.30 -22.42 -21.31
C LYS A 7 30.92 -23.08 -21.38
N THR A 8 30.88 -24.39 -21.23
CA THR A 8 29.65 -25.19 -21.15
C THR A 8 28.81 -24.68 -19.98
N VAL A 9 27.62 -24.14 -20.27
CA VAL A 9 26.71 -23.64 -19.24
C VAL A 9 25.98 -24.84 -18.64
N PRO A 10 25.92 -24.99 -17.30
CA PRO A 10 25.13 -26.06 -16.69
C PRO A 10 23.65 -25.92 -17.07
N LYS A 11 23.04 -27.03 -17.48
CA LYS A 11 21.59 -27.08 -17.76
C LYS A 11 20.86 -26.66 -16.47
N ASN A 12 20.02 -25.63 -16.58
CA ASN A 12 19.11 -25.08 -15.56
C ASN A 12 19.64 -23.94 -14.66
N THR A 13 20.52 -23.07 -15.16
CA THR A 13 20.81 -21.78 -14.46
C THR A 13 20.28 -20.59 -15.27
N ALA A 14 19.51 -19.71 -14.63
CA ALA A 14 18.97 -18.51 -15.26
C ALA A 14 20.10 -17.51 -15.58
N THR A 15 20.35 -17.28 -16.86
CA THR A 15 21.42 -16.39 -17.33
C THR A 15 20.95 -14.93 -17.38
N SER A 16 21.08 -14.27 -16.24
CA SER A 16 21.10 -12.81 -16.04
C SER A 16 19.79 -12.01 -16.19
N SER A 17 19.66 -11.01 -15.32
CA SER A 17 18.49 -10.17 -15.06
C SER A 17 18.49 -8.86 -15.86
N VAL A 18 18.70 -8.90 -17.18
CA VAL A 18 18.66 -7.69 -18.03
C VAL A 18 17.50 -7.75 -19.02
N LYS A 19 16.71 -6.67 -19.05
CA LYS A 19 15.41 -6.58 -19.72
C LYS A 19 15.51 -6.65 -21.26
N PRO A 20 14.55 -7.29 -21.95
CA PRO A 20 14.69 -7.69 -23.36
C PRO A 20 14.85 -6.56 -24.39
N TRP A 21 14.36 -5.36 -24.12
CA TRP A 21 14.28 -4.26 -25.12
C TRP A 21 15.57 -3.46 -25.31
N ILE A 22 16.63 -3.75 -24.55
CA ILE A 22 17.96 -3.10 -24.70
C ILE A 22 18.80 -3.82 -25.78
N LYS A 23 18.30 -4.91 -26.38
CA LYS A 23 19.01 -5.65 -27.43
C LYS A 23 18.91 -4.93 -28.78
N VAL A 24 19.96 -4.18 -29.15
CA VAL A 24 20.15 -3.69 -30.53
C VAL A 24 20.50 -4.88 -31.43
N ARG A 25 19.75 -5.06 -32.52
CA ARG A 25 19.87 -6.21 -33.43
C ARG A 25 20.78 -5.84 -34.61
N ALA A 26 22.02 -6.34 -34.63
CA ALA A 26 22.86 -6.25 -35.82
C ALA A 26 22.39 -7.29 -36.85
N LYS A 27 22.23 -6.88 -38.12
CA LYS A 27 21.99 -7.80 -39.24
C LYS A 27 23.34 -8.41 -39.66
N SER A 28 23.53 -9.71 -39.44
CA SER A 28 24.60 -10.48 -40.06
C SER A 28 24.06 -11.79 -40.64
N ASN A 29 24.67 -12.26 -41.73
CA ASN A 29 24.25 -13.42 -42.52
C ASN A 29 24.77 -14.77 -41.99
N GLU A 30 25.19 -14.87 -40.72
CA GLU A 30 25.72 -16.12 -40.15
C GLU A 30 24.65 -16.98 -39.48
N VAL A 31 24.71 -18.29 -39.76
CA VAL A 31 23.80 -19.34 -39.30
C VAL A 31 23.70 -19.35 -37.76
N ARG A 32 22.47 -19.19 -37.25
CA ARG A 32 22.15 -18.97 -35.82
C ARG A 32 22.60 -20.14 -34.94
N ARG A 33 23.64 -19.92 -34.13
CA ARG A 33 23.86 -20.66 -32.87
C ARG A 33 23.38 -19.80 -31.69
N HIS A 34 22.57 -20.39 -30.81
CA HIS A 34 21.90 -19.69 -29.70
C HIS A 34 22.81 -18.75 -28.90
N GLY A 35 22.38 -17.49 -28.76
CA GLY A 35 22.77 -16.55 -27.69
C GLY A 35 24.26 -16.27 -27.51
N GLN A 36 24.86 -15.47 -28.40
CA GLN A 36 26.16 -14.84 -28.13
C GLN A 36 25.99 -13.73 -27.10
N TYR A 37 26.70 -13.82 -25.97
CA TYR A 37 26.73 -12.78 -24.93
C TYR A 37 28.06 -12.05 -25.01
N TYR A 38 28.00 -10.71 -24.98
CA TYR A 38 29.17 -9.84 -24.97
C TYR A 38 29.26 -9.17 -23.61
N GLU A 39 30.42 -9.25 -22.98
CA GLU A 39 30.71 -8.44 -21.80
C GLU A 39 31.09 -7.02 -22.23
N LEU A 40 30.57 -6.02 -21.52
CA LEU A 40 30.98 -4.64 -21.69
C LEU A 40 32.47 -4.50 -21.35
N THR A 41 33.22 -3.82 -22.23
CA THR A 41 34.59 -3.39 -21.94
C THR A 41 34.60 -2.41 -20.75
N LYS A 42 35.78 -2.14 -20.17
CA LYS A 42 35.90 -1.13 -19.10
C LYS A 42 35.33 0.23 -19.52
N GLU A 43 35.57 0.65 -20.76
CA GLU A 43 34.98 1.86 -21.34
C GLU A 43 33.47 1.76 -21.51
N GLY A 44 32.96 0.63 -22.01
CA GLY A 44 31.51 0.41 -22.13
C GLY A 44 30.79 0.48 -20.77
N LYS A 45 31.42 -0.03 -19.71
CA LYS A 45 30.92 0.10 -18.33
C LYS A 45 30.94 1.56 -17.86
N ARG A 46 31.98 2.33 -18.23
CA ARG A 46 32.09 3.76 -17.91
C ARG A 46 30.99 4.58 -18.58
N VAL A 47 30.81 4.40 -19.89
CA VAL A 47 29.76 5.08 -20.67
C VAL A 47 28.36 4.72 -20.17
N THR A 48 28.10 3.45 -19.85
CA THR A 48 26.80 3.04 -19.28
C THR A 48 26.54 3.72 -17.93
N LYS A 49 27.59 3.90 -17.12
CA LYS A 49 27.50 4.61 -15.84
C LYS A 49 27.24 6.11 -16.04
N GLU A 50 27.91 6.74 -17.00
CA GLU A 50 27.68 8.15 -17.38
C GLU A 50 26.24 8.36 -17.90
N ILE A 51 25.75 7.49 -18.79
CA ILE A 51 24.36 7.52 -19.28
C ILE A 51 23.37 7.35 -18.14
N LYS A 52 23.63 6.43 -17.22
CA LYS A 52 22.78 6.22 -16.04
C LYS A 52 22.74 7.48 -15.16
N ASN A 53 23.89 8.10 -14.90
CA ASN A 53 23.97 9.33 -14.12
C ASN A 53 23.25 10.50 -14.82
N LEU A 54 23.41 10.65 -16.14
CA LEU A 54 22.68 11.62 -16.95
C LEU A 54 21.16 11.40 -16.91
N LEU A 55 20.71 10.14 -17.03
CA LEU A 55 19.30 9.80 -16.90
C LEU A 55 18.78 10.07 -15.48
N GLU A 56 19.59 9.82 -14.45
CA GLU A 56 19.28 10.14 -13.05
C GLU A 56 19.27 11.66 -12.79
N GLU A 57 20.10 12.46 -13.48
CA GLU A 57 20.08 13.93 -13.42
C GLU A 57 18.88 14.53 -14.15
N ILE A 58 18.55 14.01 -15.34
CA ILE A 58 17.35 14.39 -16.11
C ILE A 58 16.08 14.05 -15.32
N ALA A 59 16.04 12.87 -14.69
CA ALA A 59 14.96 12.49 -13.78
C ALA A 59 15.02 13.24 -12.44
N GLY A 60 16.21 13.74 -12.05
CA GLY A 60 16.55 14.29 -10.74
C GLY A 60 16.06 15.71 -10.45
N LYS A 61 15.40 16.38 -11.42
CA LYS A 61 14.73 17.67 -11.15
C LYS A 61 13.41 17.55 -10.35
N CYS A 62 13.00 16.33 -9.99
CA CYS A 62 12.07 16.07 -8.89
C CYS A 62 12.75 15.13 -7.88
N SER A 63 13.03 15.58 -6.67
CA SER A 63 13.60 14.67 -5.66
C SER A 63 12.67 13.44 -5.50
N ASP A 64 13.24 12.23 -5.54
CA ASP A 64 12.50 10.95 -5.32
C ASP A 64 11.63 10.99 -4.06
N LYS A 65 12.07 11.77 -3.06
CA LYS A 65 11.35 12.02 -1.81
C LYS A 65 10.12 12.92 -2.00
N GLY A 66 10.24 13.99 -2.79
CA GLY A 66 9.15 14.91 -3.11
C GLY A 66 8.06 14.24 -3.95
N HIS A 67 8.45 13.46 -4.96
CA HIS A 67 7.49 12.69 -5.77
C HIS A 67 6.69 11.70 -4.92
N LYS A 68 7.34 10.97 -4.00
CA LYS A 68 6.65 10.05 -3.09
C LYS A 68 5.68 10.76 -2.15
N ILE A 69 6.06 11.93 -1.62
CA ILE A 69 5.17 12.70 -0.74
C ILE A 69 3.96 13.22 -1.53
N ALA A 70 4.16 13.74 -2.74
CA ALA A 70 3.08 14.18 -3.63
C ALA A 70 2.14 13.01 -4.02
N MET A 71 2.70 11.83 -4.29
CA MET A 71 1.90 10.64 -4.55
C MET A 71 1.09 10.24 -3.31
N LEU A 72 1.71 10.24 -2.12
CA LEU A 72 1.03 9.93 -0.85
C LEU A 72 -0.09 10.91 -0.53
N SER A 73 0.08 12.20 -0.85
CA SER A 73 -0.95 13.22 -0.62
C SER A 73 -2.20 13.02 -1.49
N ALA A 74 -2.05 12.38 -2.64
CA ALA A 74 -3.18 12.03 -3.51
C ALA A 74 -3.96 10.78 -3.04
N LEU A 75 -3.43 10.02 -2.06
CA LEU A 75 -4.06 8.80 -1.58
C LEU A 75 -5.05 9.09 -0.44
N LYS A 76 -6.27 8.55 -0.58
CA LYS A 76 -7.23 8.41 0.51
C LYS A 76 -6.89 7.18 1.35
N PRO A 77 -7.34 7.10 2.62
CA PRO A 77 -7.08 5.93 3.45
C PRO A 77 -7.57 4.61 2.85
N LEU A 78 -8.67 4.64 2.09
CA LEU A 78 -9.17 3.49 1.33
C LEU A 78 -8.12 2.97 0.33
N HIS A 79 -7.51 3.86 -0.45
CA HIS A 79 -6.45 3.50 -1.40
C HIS A 79 -5.27 2.83 -0.67
N VAL A 80 -4.82 3.42 0.43
CA VAL A 80 -3.71 2.88 1.23
C VAL A 80 -4.03 1.49 1.78
N TYR A 81 -5.26 1.28 2.28
CA TYR A 81 -5.68 -0.03 2.73
C TYR A 81 -5.72 -1.05 1.59
N ILE A 82 -6.23 -0.70 0.41
CA ILE A 82 -6.25 -1.60 -0.75
C ILE A 82 -4.83 -2.03 -1.13
N LEU A 83 -3.85 -1.12 -1.11
CA LEU A 83 -2.45 -1.46 -1.35
C LEU A 83 -1.93 -2.44 -0.28
N PHE A 84 -2.20 -2.21 1.00
CA PHE A 84 -1.85 -3.15 2.08
C PHE A 84 -2.48 -4.52 1.91
N HIS A 85 -3.76 -4.57 1.49
CA HIS A 85 -4.50 -5.80 1.22
C HIS A 85 -3.86 -6.57 0.06
N LEU A 86 -3.59 -5.90 -1.06
CA LEU A 86 -2.97 -6.53 -2.23
C LEU A 86 -1.56 -7.04 -1.94
N ARG A 87 -0.77 -6.35 -1.09
CA ARG A 87 0.53 -6.90 -0.64
C ARG A 87 0.38 -8.24 0.07
N LYS A 88 -0.67 -8.39 0.88
CA LYS A 88 -0.95 -9.63 1.62
C LYS A 88 -1.55 -10.71 0.72
N ALA A 89 -2.47 -10.32 -0.15
CA ALA A 89 -3.20 -11.23 -1.03
C ALA A 89 -2.40 -11.66 -2.27
N CYS A 90 -1.33 -10.93 -2.61
CA CYS A 90 -0.65 -10.91 -3.91
C CYS A 90 -1.56 -10.42 -5.05
N SER A 91 -2.74 -11.01 -5.22
CA SER A 91 -3.77 -10.55 -6.14
C SER A 91 -5.17 -10.75 -5.54
N ASP A 92 -6.11 -9.85 -5.81
CA ASP A 92 -7.51 -10.00 -5.43
C ASP A 92 -8.45 -9.21 -6.38
N TYR A 93 -9.76 -9.37 -6.24
CA TYR A 93 -10.78 -8.71 -7.06
C TYR A 93 -11.72 -7.85 -6.20
N ALA A 94 -12.37 -6.86 -6.84
CA ALA A 94 -13.14 -5.82 -6.15
C ALA A 94 -14.20 -6.37 -5.19
N LYS A 95 -15.00 -7.36 -5.61
CA LYS A 95 -16.06 -7.95 -4.77
C LYS A 95 -15.53 -8.63 -3.51
N SER A 96 -14.34 -9.25 -3.55
CA SER A 96 -13.70 -9.83 -2.37
C SER A 96 -13.28 -8.73 -1.39
N ILE A 97 -12.60 -7.69 -1.90
CA ILE A 97 -12.15 -6.54 -1.11
C ILE A 97 -13.34 -5.82 -0.47
N ALA A 98 -14.41 -5.59 -1.23
CA ALA A 98 -15.66 -4.98 -0.77
C ALA A 98 -16.28 -5.75 0.39
N ARG A 99 -16.29 -7.09 0.32
CA ARG A 99 -16.79 -7.95 1.41
C ARG A 99 -15.96 -7.81 2.70
N VAL A 100 -14.63 -7.70 2.58
CA VAL A 100 -13.73 -7.53 3.73
C VAL A 100 -13.95 -6.17 4.41
N LEU A 101 -14.10 -5.12 3.60
CA LEU A 101 -14.32 -3.73 4.04
C LEU A 101 -15.76 -3.45 4.46
N ARG A 102 -16.72 -4.28 4.04
CA ARG A 102 -18.16 -4.05 4.18
C ARG A 102 -18.57 -2.73 3.54
N MET A 103 -18.10 -2.51 2.32
CA MET A 103 -18.38 -1.33 1.50
C MET A 103 -19.08 -1.74 0.19
N PRO A 104 -19.81 -0.82 -0.46
CA PRO A 104 -20.29 -1.00 -1.83
C PRO A 104 -19.16 -1.40 -2.77
N ILE A 105 -19.44 -2.26 -3.75
CA ILE A 105 -18.42 -2.70 -4.70
C ILE A 105 -17.98 -1.56 -5.62
N GLU A 106 -18.88 -0.63 -5.90
CA GLU A 106 -18.70 0.54 -6.73
C GLU A 106 -17.57 1.43 -6.18
N ASP A 107 -17.59 1.70 -4.87
CA ASP A 107 -16.54 2.46 -4.20
C ASP A 107 -15.16 1.80 -4.32
N ILE A 108 -15.13 0.46 -4.27
CA ILE A 108 -13.89 -0.31 -4.41
C ILE A 108 -13.40 -0.31 -5.84
N VAL A 109 -14.29 -0.41 -6.83
CA VAL A 109 -13.94 -0.32 -8.25
C VAL A 109 -13.35 1.06 -8.54
N LEU A 110 -14.02 2.15 -8.12
CA LEU A 110 -13.50 3.51 -8.27
C LEU A 110 -12.12 3.69 -7.63
N ALA A 111 -11.92 3.14 -6.43
CA ALA A 111 -10.65 3.18 -5.74
C ALA A 111 -9.55 2.39 -6.46
N LEU A 112 -9.87 1.24 -7.06
CA LEU A 112 -8.94 0.42 -7.84
C LEU A 112 -8.59 1.09 -9.18
N ASP A 113 -9.56 1.68 -9.86
CA ASP A 113 -9.35 2.39 -11.13
C ASP A 113 -8.45 3.61 -10.91
N HIS A 114 -8.68 4.37 -9.83
CA HIS A 114 -7.80 5.48 -9.47
C HIS A 114 -6.38 5.02 -9.11
N LEU A 115 -6.24 3.91 -8.37
CA LEU A 115 -4.91 3.33 -8.10
C LEU A 115 -4.20 2.82 -9.37
N GLU A 116 -4.95 2.31 -10.35
CA GLU A 116 -4.44 1.89 -11.65
C GLU A 116 -3.97 3.10 -12.47
N GLN A 117 -4.74 4.18 -12.48
CA GLN A 117 -4.36 5.47 -13.11
C GLN A 117 -3.07 6.05 -12.52
N LEU A 118 -2.89 5.94 -11.20
CA LEU A 118 -1.65 6.32 -10.52
C LEU A 118 -0.50 5.32 -10.74
N GLY A 119 -0.73 4.23 -11.46
CA GLY A 119 0.26 3.21 -11.75
C GLY A 119 0.68 2.38 -10.52
N LEU A 120 -0.11 2.38 -9.44
CA LEU A 120 0.21 1.68 -8.19
C LEU A 120 -0.28 0.23 -8.16
N VAL A 121 -1.30 -0.08 -8.97
CA VAL A 121 -1.80 -1.43 -9.18
C VAL A 121 -1.89 -1.72 -10.67
N GLU A 122 -1.89 -3.00 -11.03
CA GLU A 122 -2.08 -3.46 -12.40
C GLU A 122 -3.03 -4.66 -12.45
N ARG A 123 -3.77 -4.78 -13.57
CA ARG A 123 -4.66 -5.92 -13.81
C ARG A 123 -3.86 -7.21 -14.06
N VAL A 124 -4.40 -8.31 -13.56
CA VAL A 124 -3.84 -9.65 -13.76
C VAL A 124 -4.44 -10.28 -15.02
N HIS A 125 -3.60 -10.52 -16.02
CA HIS A 125 -3.99 -11.15 -17.29
C HIS A 125 -4.11 -12.69 -17.20
N GLY A 126 -4.62 -13.31 -18.26
CA GLY A 126 -4.88 -14.75 -18.35
C GLY A 126 -6.34 -15.13 -18.06
N SER A 127 -6.69 -16.41 -18.19
CA SER A 127 -8.07 -16.92 -18.00
C SER A 127 -8.28 -17.60 -16.65
N ALA A 128 -7.22 -17.92 -15.93
CA ALA A 128 -7.26 -18.58 -14.63
C ALA A 128 -6.36 -17.89 -13.62
N ILE A 129 -6.58 -18.15 -12.34
CA ILE A 129 -5.73 -17.70 -11.25
C ILE A 129 -5.48 -18.83 -10.26
N LYS A 130 -4.21 -19.02 -9.88
CA LYS A 130 -3.78 -20.03 -8.92
C LYS A 130 -3.61 -19.43 -7.53
N ARG A 131 -3.65 -20.27 -6.50
CA ARG A 131 -3.42 -19.87 -5.09
C ARG A 131 -2.03 -19.29 -4.85
N THR A 132 -1.05 -19.69 -5.66
CA THR A 132 0.30 -19.09 -5.66
C THR A 132 0.30 -17.61 -6.04
N GLU A 133 -0.68 -17.18 -6.82
CA GLU A 133 -0.83 -15.81 -7.34
C GLU A 133 -1.89 -15.00 -6.57
N ALA A 134 -2.89 -15.67 -6.00
CA ALA A 134 -3.90 -15.12 -5.10
C ALA A 134 -3.96 -15.91 -3.78
N LYS A 135 -3.19 -15.48 -2.78
CA LYS A 135 -2.94 -16.23 -1.54
C LYS A 135 -4.15 -16.40 -0.64
N LEU A 136 -5.12 -15.48 -0.72
CA LEU A 136 -6.35 -15.55 0.08
C LEU A 136 -7.40 -16.48 -0.52
N LYS A 137 -7.10 -17.10 -1.67
CA LYS A 137 -7.99 -18.06 -2.31
C LYS A 137 -8.00 -19.39 -1.55
N LEU A 138 -9.19 -19.96 -1.35
CA LEU A 138 -9.36 -21.28 -0.73
C LEU A 138 -8.95 -22.42 -1.68
N SER A 139 -9.44 -22.39 -2.92
CA SER A 139 -9.14 -23.41 -3.93
C SER A 139 -7.75 -23.23 -4.55
N TYR A 140 -7.16 -24.33 -5.05
CA TYR A 140 -5.85 -24.30 -5.70
C TYR A 140 -5.81 -23.45 -6.98
N GLY A 141 -6.86 -23.48 -7.79
CA GLY A 141 -6.99 -22.62 -8.98
C GLY A 141 -8.44 -22.49 -9.43
N VAL A 142 -8.78 -21.40 -10.11
CA VAL A 142 -10.10 -21.20 -10.76
C VAL A 142 -9.96 -20.45 -12.08
N ARG A 143 -10.97 -20.61 -12.95
CA ARG A 143 -11.21 -19.68 -14.05
C ARG A 143 -11.66 -18.32 -13.50
N LYS A 144 -11.18 -17.25 -14.13
CA LYS A 144 -11.51 -15.88 -13.75
C LYS A 144 -12.80 -15.44 -14.43
N HIS A 145 -13.75 -14.99 -13.62
CA HIS A 145 -14.95 -14.27 -14.07
C HIS A 145 -14.93 -12.80 -13.60
N HIS A 146 -13.82 -12.38 -12.97
CA HIS A 146 -13.63 -11.06 -12.39
C HIS A 146 -12.25 -10.53 -12.76
N THR A 147 -12.14 -9.21 -12.81
CA THR A 147 -10.86 -8.52 -12.93
C THR A 147 -10.11 -8.62 -11.60
N TYR A 148 -8.92 -9.21 -11.65
CA TYR A 148 -8.01 -9.27 -10.52
C TYR A 148 -6.98 -8.16 -10.66
N TYR A 149 -6.59 -7.59 -9.53
CA TYR A 149 -5.56 -6.57 -9.43
C TYR A 149 -4.44 -7.08 -8.54
N LYS A 150 -3.21 -6.63 -8.81
CA LYS A 150 -2.03 -6.84 -7.97
C LYS A 150 -1.24 -5.54 -7.88
N LEU A 151 -0.31 -5.47 -6.94
CA LEU A 151 0.58 -4.31 -6.85
C LEU A 151 1.48 -4.22 -8.08
N SER A 152 1.66 -3.00 -8.58
CA SER A 152 2.73 -2.70 -9.53
C SER A 152 4.07 -2.60 -8.78
N ARG A 153 5.17 -2.44 -9.53
CA ARG A 153 6.48 -2.15 -8.94
C ARG A 153 6.46 -0.87 -8.10
N GLU A 154 5.77 0.17 -8.56
CA GLU A 154 5.69 1.45 -7.85
C GLU A 154 4.87 1.33 -6.57
N GLY A 155 3.74 0.60 -6.62
CA GLY A 155 2.95 0.28 -5.44
C GLY A 155 3.76 -0.43 -4.35
N GLU A 156 4.57 -1.43 -4.74
CA GLU A 156 5.48 -2.11 -3.81
C GLU A 156 6.54 -1.15 -3.21
N MET A 157 7.09 -0.24 -4.02
CA MET A 157 8.07 0.74 -3.57
C MET A 157 7.48 1.75 -2.57
N ILE A 158 6.25 2.21 -2.79
CA ILE A 158 5.53 3.08 -1.85
C ILE A 158 5.28 2.34 -0.53
N LEU A 159 4.78 1.10 -0.57
CA LEU A 159 4.51 0.33 0.65
C LEU A 159 5.78 -0.01 1.44
N ARG A 160 6.89 -0.28 0.74
CA ARG A 160 8.20 -0.44 1.39
C ARG A 160 8.64 0.86 2.07
N SER A 161 8.42 1.99 1.40
CA SER A 161 8.70 3.32 1.94
C SER A 161 7.80 3.65 3.14
N MET A 162 6.51 3.29 3.13
CA MET A 162 5.64 3.50 4.30
C MET A 162 6.15 2.81 5.57
N LYS A 163 6.76 1.63 5.42
CA LYS A 163 7.36 0.87 6.53
C LYS A 163 8.67 1.49 7.03
N GLN A 164 9.41 2.17 6.16
CA GLN A 164 10.73 2.71 6.46
C GLN A 164 10.60 4.23 6.65
N ARG A 165 11.04 4.80 7.79
CA ARG A 165 11.09 6.27 8.04
C ARG A 165 9.79 6.92 8.54
N ASN A 166 8.91 6.18 9.22
CA ASN A 166 7.64 6.69 9.79
C ASN A 166 6.79 7.48 8.77
N LEU A 167 6.85 7.09 7.48
CA LEU A 167 6.15 7.79 6.41
C LEU A 167 4.62 7.67 6.56
N PHE A 168 4.14 6.61 7.21
CA PHE A 168 2.71 6.48 7.50
C PHE A 168 2.21 7.52 8.52
N GLU A 169 2.98 7.82 9.57
CA GLU A 169 2.66 8.91 10.51
C GLU A 169 2.66 10.27 9.81
N LYS A 170 3.62 10.49 8.92
CA LYS A 170 3.68 11.71 8.10
C LYS A 170 2.49 11.83 7.16
N TYR A 171 2.08 10.72 6.55
CA TYR A 171 0.87 10.66 5.72
C TYR A 171 -0.38 11.03 6.54
N LEU A 172 -0.57 10.45 7.74
CA LEU A 172 -1.70 10.82 8.61
C LEU A 172 -1.63 12.29 9.05
N THR A 173 -0.44 12.78 9.37
CA THR A 173 -0.22 14.18 9.74
C THR A 173 -0.56 15.11 8.58
N LEU A 174 -0.20 14.73 7.35
CA LEU A 174 -0.52 15.49 6.15
C LEU A 174 -2.03 15.58 5.91
N LEU A 175 -2.75 14.46 6.06
CA LEU A 175 -4.20 14.43 5.87
C LEU A 175 -4.97 15.16 6.98
N THR A 176 -4.50 15.08 8.22
CA THR A 176 -5.25 15.58 9.38
C THR A 176 -4.74 16.92 9.90
N GLY A 177 -3.53 17.34 9.53
CA GLY A 177 -2.81 18.44 10.15
C GLY A 177 -2.35 18.15 11.59
N CYS A 178 -2.46 16.91 12.08
CA CYS A 178 -2.16 16.56 13.46
C CYS A 178 -1.24 15.34 13.58
N SER A 179 -0.12 15.50 14.28
CA SER A 179 0.82 14.40 14.54
C SER A 179 0.25 13.30 15.46
N LYS A 180 -0.80 13.61 16.22
CA LYS A 180 -1.42 12.68 17.17
C LYS A 180 -2.52 11.81 16.55
N ALA A 181 -2.83 11.96 15.26
CA ALA A 181 -3.85 11.19 14.55
C ALA A 181 -3.66 9.67 14.70
N GLY A 182 -2.43 9.19 14.49
CA GLY A 182 -2.11 7.78 14.63
C GLY A 182 -2.32 7.25 16.05
N LYS A 183 -1.94 8.03 17.07
CA LYS A 183 -2.14 7.69 18.48
C LYS A 183 -3.62 7.63 18.85
N LEU A 184 -4.43 8.54 18.33
CA LEU A 184 -5.89 8.54 18.51
C LEU A 184 -6.51 7.26 17.93
N LEU A 185 -6.12 6.85 16.71
CA LEU A 185 -6.61 5.63 16.09
C LEU A 185 -6.25 4.37 16.90
N LEU A 186 -5.02 4.31 17.43
CA LEU A 186 -4.59 3.22 18.31
C LEU A 186 -5.35 3.22 19.64
N LEU A 187 -5.59 4.39 20.23
CA LEU A 187 -6.40 4.53 21.44
C LEU A 187 -7.80 3.98 21.25
N LEU A 188 -8.49 4.36 20.16
CA LEU A 188 -9.85 3.87 19.89
C LEU A 188 -9.89 2.38 19.59
N ARG A 189 -8.83 1.81 19.01
CA ARG A 189 -8.74 0.36 18.81
C ARG A 189 -8.78 -0.40 20.14
N GLU A 190 -8.00 0.06 21.11
CA GLU A 190 -7.88 -0.60 22.41
C GLU A 190 -9.08 -0.29 23.31
N ALA A 191 -9.54 0.97 23.34
CA ALA A 191 -10.65 1.40 24.19
C ALA A 191 -12.04 1.06 23.64
N GLY A 192 -12.18 0.89 22.31
CA GLY A 192 -13.45 0.66 21.62
C GLY A 192 -14.21 1.96 21.36
N HIS A 193 -14.90 2.48 22.37
CA HIS A 193 -15.71 3.70 22.29
C HIS A 193 -15.28 4.71 23.34
N GLU A 194 -14.91 5.91 22.92
CA GLU A 194 -14.48 6.97 23.85
C GLU A 194 -15.08 8.33 23.57
N HIS A 195 -15.13 9.15 24.62
CA HIS A 195 -15.63 10.51 24.60
C HIS A 195 -14.50 11.50 24.31
N VAL A 196 -14.80 12.62 23.63
CA VAL A 196 -13.81 13.63 23.23
C VAL A 196 -12.96 14.13 24.39
N VAL A 197 -13.55 14.38 25.57
CA VAL A 197 -12.82 14.86 26.76
C VAL A 197 -11.80 13.83 27.25
N THR A 198 -12.15 12.54 27.22
CA THR A 198 -11.21 11.47 27.60
C THR A 198 -10.07 11.39 26.61
N ILE A 199 -10.38 11.47 25.31
CA ILE A 199 -9.39 11.44 24.22
C ILE A 199 -8.44 12.64 24.35
N ALA A 200 -8.98 13.85 24.53
CA ALA A 200 -8.22 15.09 24.69
C ALA A 200 -7.26 15.00 25.88
N ARG A 201 -7.73 14.49 27.02
CA ARG A 201 -6.90 14.29 28.21
C ARG A 201 -5.76 13.29 27.96
N ILE A 202 -6.05 12.13 27.36
CA ILE A 202 -5.02 11.09 27.13
C ILE A 202 -3.99 11.56 26.10
N LEU A 203 -4.42 12.28 25.07
CA LEU A 203 -3.54 12.82 24.04
C LEU A 203 -2.87 14.13 24.44
N SER A 204 -3.18 14.69 25.62
CA SER A 204 -2.74 16.02 26.06
C SER A 204 -2.99 17.08 24.98
N MET A 205 -4.23 17.17 24.52
CA MET A 205 -4.72 18.13 23.52
C MET A 205 -5.87 18.94 24.11
N LYS A 206 -6.11 20.14 23.55
CA LYS A 206 -7.35 20.87 23.86
C LYS A 206 -8.56 20.13 23.31
N VAL A 207 -9.72 20.30 23.94
CA VAL A 207 -10.96 19.64 23.51
C VAL A 207 -11.32 20.05 22.08
N ASP A 208 -11.20 21.33 21.75
CA ASP A 208 -11.52 21.85 20.41
C ASP A 208 -10.59 21.28 19.33
N GLU A 209 -9.28 21.26 19.58
CA GLU A 209 -8.29 20.64 18.68
C GLU A 209 -8.56 19.14 18.48
N THR A 210 -8.98 18.46 19.54
CA THR A 210 -9.33 17.03 19.51
C THR A 210 -10.59 16.81 18.68
N GLN A 211 -11.59 17.68 18.81
CA GLN A 211 -12.82 17.60 18.02
C GLN A 211 -12.52 17.85 16.54
N CYS A 212 -11.71 18.86 16.19
CA CYS A 212 -11.26 19.10 14.82
C CYS A 212 -10.54 17.89 14.20
N LEU A 213 -9.70 17.20 14.98
CA LEU A 213 -9.04 15.96 14.54
C LEU A 213 -10.05 14.83 14.31
N ILE A 214 -11.01 14.66 15.23
CA ILE A 214 -12.06 13.65 15.11
C ILE A 214 -12.90 13.88 13.85
N ASP A 215 -13.30 15.12 13.59
CA ASP A 215 -14.14 15.47 12.43
C ASP A 215 -13.41 15.15 11.12
N LYS A 216 -12.12 15.49 11.00
CA LYS A 216 -11.30 15.09 9.85
C LYS A 216 -11.19 13.57 9.71
N LEU A 217 -11.03 12.84 10.81
CA LEU A 217 -10.95 11.37 10.78
C LEU A 217 -12.31 10.71 10.44
N ILE A 218 -13.42 11.38 10.72
CA ILE A 218 -14.76 10.99 10.28
C ILE A 218 -14.90 11.20 8.76
N GLU A 219 -14.51 12.37 8.26
CA GLU A 219 -14.52 12.70 6.82
C GLU A 219 -13.67 11.69 6.02
N LEU A 220 -12.51 11.33 6.54
CA LEU A 220 -11.61 10.32 5.98
C LEU A 220 -12.14 8.88 6.10
N GLY A 221 -13.28 8.67 6.75
CA GLY A 221 -13.93 7.37 6.93
C GLY A 221 -13.19 6.43 7.88
N LEU A 222 -12.32 6.94 8.76
CA LEU A 222 -11.54 6.15 9.72
C LEU A 222 -12.23 6.00 11.08
N ILE A 223 -13.02 7.00 11.47
CA ILE A 223 -13.78 7.05 12.71
C ILE A 223 -15.27 7.26 12.40
N ALA A 224 -16.14 6.80 13.29
CA ALA A 224 -17.56 7.10 13.25
C ALA A 224 -18.05 7.56 14.62
N GLU A 225 -19.02 8.48 14.59
CA GLU A 225 -19.85 8.79 15.75
C GLU A 225 -20.76 7.61 16.08
N THR A 226 -20.92 7.34 17.37
CA THR A 226 -21.78 6.29 17.89
C THR A 226 -23.02 6.93 18.51
N LYS A 227 -24.20 6.60 17.97
CA LYS A 227 -25.49 7.17 18.40
C LYS A 227 -26.37 6.31 19.35
N PRO A 228 -25.93 5.19 19.97
CA PRO A 228 -26.83 4.44 20.84
C PRO A 228 -27.07 5.21 22.13
N LYS A 229 -28.32 5.21 22.60
CA LYS A 229 -28.70 5.74 23.92
C LYS A 229 -27.94 5.04 25.06
N VAL A 230 -27.50 3.80 24.83
CA VAL A 230 -26.79 2.97 25.83
C VAL A 230 -25.60 2.25 25.19
N LEU A 231 -24.41 2.44 25.76
CA LEU A 231 -23.24 1.60 25.49
C LEU A 231 -23.16 0.46 26.51
N LYS A 232 -22.94 -0.76 26.04
CA LYS A 232 -22.75 -1.95 26.87
C LYS A 232 -21.26 -2.21 27.11
N MET A 233 -20.98 -3.14 28.01
CA MET A 233 -19.62 -3.57 28.39
C MET A 233 -18.73 -3.86 27.17
N LYS A 234 -19.27 -4.58 26.18
CA LYS A 234 -18.56 -4.94 24.95
C LYS A 234 -18.12 -3.74 24.08
N HIS A 235 -18.72 -2.56 24.27
CA HIS A 235 -18.41 -1.36 23.52
C HIS A 235 -17.28 -0.55 24.17
N ARG A 236 -17.22 -0.50 25.50
CA ARG A 236 -16.24 0.28 26.28
C ARG A 236 -15.21 -0.64 26.93
N LYS A 237 -14.18 -1.00 26.18
CA LYS A 237 -13.18 -1.99 26.62
C LYS A 237 -12.24 -1.44 27.69
N ALA A 238 -11.86 -0.16 27.60
CA ALA A 238 -10.99 0.47 28.60
C ALA A 238 -11.70 0.76 29.93
N LYS A 239 -13.03 0.96 29.90
CA LYS A 239 -13.85 1.19 31.10
C LYS A 239 -15.16 0.39 31.00
N PRO A 240 -15.09 -0.94 31.18
CA PRO A 240 -16.24 -1.83 31.04
C PRO A 240 -17.30 -1.51 32.08
N LYS A 241 -18.54 -1.29 31.62
CA LYS A 241 -19.74 -1.11 32.46
C LYS A 241 -20.87 -1.93 31.89
N LYS A 242 -21.75 -2.48 32.75
CA LYS A 242 -22.96 -3.21 32.30
C LYS A 242 -23.72 -2.38 31.26
N GLU A 243 -24.01 -1.14 31.62
CA GLU A 243 -24.61 -0.14 30.74
C GLU A 243 -24.03 1.25 31.04
N THR A 244 -23.92 2.07 30.00
CA THR A 244 -23.58 3.50 30.08
C THR A 244 -24.63 4.24 29.27
N ARG A 245 -25.50 5.01 29.92
CA ARG A 245 -26.40 5.92 29.21
C ARG A 245 -25.57 7.04 28.58
N CYS A 246 -25.72 7.24 27.28
CA CYS A 246 -24.96 8.21 26.52
C CYS A 246 -25.73 9.52 26.46
N LEU A 247 -25.31 10.49 27.27
CA LEU A 247 -25.73 11.89 27.15
C LEU A 247 -24.82 12.67 26.18
N HIS A 248 -23.65 12.10 25.87
CA HIS A 248 -22.63 12.70 24.99
C HIS A 248 -22.29 11.79 23.81
N LYS A 249 -21.63 12.38 22.81
CA LYS A 249 -21.14 11.68 21.63
C LYS A 249 -19.93 10.80 21.95
N TYR A 250 -19.97 9.56 21.48
CA TYR A 250 -18.84 8.63 21.56
C TYR A 250 -18.34 8.30 20.18
N TYR A 251 -17.03 8.11 20.05
CA TYR A 251 -16.37 7.84 18.79
C TYR A 251 -15.73 6.45 18.81
N ARG A 252 -15.76 5.79 17.66
CA ARG A 252 -15.19 4.45 17.45
C ARG A 252 -14.54 4.36 16.08
N LEU A 253 -13.71 3.34 15.86
CA LEU A 253 -13.20 3.05 14.53
C LEU A 253 -14.33 2.58 13.59
N THR A 254 -14.23 2.94 12.32
CA THR A 254 -14.95 2.29 11.22
C THR A 254 -14.29 0.95 10.87
N ARG A 255 -14.90 0.18 9.98
CA ARG A 255 -14.27 -1.04 9.46
C ARG A 255 -12.93 -0.77 8.78
N LEU A 256 -12.84 0.31 8.01
CA LEU A 256 -11.60 0.76 7.38
C LEU A 256 -10.56 1.14 8.44
N GLY A 257 -10.94 1.92 9.45
CA GLY A 257 -10.08 2.31 10.56
C GLY A 257 -9.55 1.11 11.36
N GLU A 258 -10.38 0.10 11.65
CA GLU A 258 -9.98 -1.15 12.29
C GLU A 258 -8.92 -1.90 11.48
N LEU A 259 -9.13 -2.00 10.16
CA LEU A 259 -8.25 -2.77 9.28
C LEU A 259 -6.91 -2.07 9.05
N ILE A 260 -6.92 -0.74 8.91
CA ILE A 260 -5.69 0.07 8.82
C ILE A 260 -4.92 -0.01 10.14
N THR A 261 -5.57 0.21 11.29
CA THR A 261 -4.90 0.10 12.59
C THR A 261 -4.35 -1.30 12.84
N ARG A 262 -5.08 -2.35 12.43
CA ARG A 262 -4.59 -3.73 12.42
C ARG A 262 -3.26 -3.85 11.67
N TYR A 263 -3.22 -3.36 10.44
CA TYR A 263 -2.01 -3.39 9.63
C TYR A 263 -0.86 -2.59 10.27
N MET A 264 -1.15 -1.41 10.83
CA MET A 264 -0.17 -0.57 11.51
C MET A 264 0.51 -1.30 12.66
N ARG A 265 -0.26 -1.99 13.51
CA ARG A 265 0.26 -2.75 14.66
C ARG A 265 1.07 -3.97 14.21
N GLU A 266 0.56 -4.74 13.25
CA GLU A 266 1.25 -5.93 12.71
C GLU A 266 2.59 -5.57 12.05
N ASN A 267 2.70 -4.36 11.48
CA ASN A 267 3.89 -3.92 10.75
C ASN A 267 4.73 -2.86 11.48
N LYS A 268 4.40 -2.52 12.74
CA LYS A 268 5.07 -1.48 13.55
C LYS A 268 5.23 -0.15 12.79
N LEU A 269 4.15 0.33 12.17
CA LEU A 269 4.17 1.56 11.36
C LEU A 269 4.09 2.85 12.19
N ILE A 270 3.75 2.72 13.48
CA ILE A 270 3.69 3.78 14.46
C ILE A 270 4.49 3.33 15.67
N ASN A 271 5.27 4.25 16.23
CA ASN A 271 6.03 4.05 17.46
C ASN A 271 5.20 4.36 18.70
#